data_AF-A0A919HLA8-F1
#
_entry.id   AF-A0A919HLA8-F1
#
_cell.length_a   1.000
_cell.length_b   1.000
_cell.length_c   1.000
_cell.angle_alpha   90.00
_cell.angle_beta   90.00
_cell.angle_gamma   90.00
#
_symmetry.space_group_name_H-M   'P 1'
#
loop_
_entity.id
_entity.type
_entity.pdbx_description
1 polymer ?
#
loop_
_entity_poly.entity_id
_entity_poly.type
_entity_poly.pdbx_seq_one_letter_code
_entity_poly.pdbx_strand_id
1 'polypeptide(L)' 'MPMPRCWRPAEAANREARLAQGIPLDAGSWQAICAAARDVGLSESHFDLCRPLA' A
#
# COMPACT_ATOMS: atom_id res chain seq x y z
N MET A 1 8.52 15.89 14.17
CA MET A 1 9.74 15.08 14.38
C MET A 1 10.51 15.06 13.06
N PRO A 2 11.70 15.68 12.96
CA PRO A 2 12.50 15.60 11.74
C PRO A 2 13.02 14.16 11.55
N MET A 3 12.87 13.63 10.33
CA MET A 3 13.34 12.29 9.99
C MET A 3 14.87 12.20 10.13
N PRO A 4 15.42 11.13 10.73
CA PRO A 4 16.85 10.99 10.93
C PRO A 4 17.60 10.90 9.58
N ARG A 5 18.79 11.50 9.50
CA ARG A 5 19.56 11.65 8.25
C ARG A 5 19.91 10.30 7.58
N CYS A 6 19.98 9.20 8.35
CA CYS A 6 20.21 7.84 7.86
C CYS A 6 19.04 7.26 7.03
N TRP A 7 17.85 7.85 7.12
CA TRP A 7 16.66 7.37 6.40
C TRP A 7 16.67 7.74 4.92
N ARG A 8 17.35 8.82 4.52
CA ARG A 8 17.20 9.39 3.16
C ARG A 8 17.68 8.47 2.02
N PRO A 9 18.88 7.88 2.07
CA PRO A 9 19.31 6.96 1.01
C PRO A 9 18.44 5.68 0.97
N ALA A 10 18.03 5.18 2.13
CA ALA A 10 17.17 4.00 2.24
C ALA A 10 15.73 4.27 1.75
N GLU A 11 15.21 5.48 1.96
CA GLU A 11 13.90 5.88 1.46
C GLU A 11 13.89 6.00 -0.06
N ALA A 12 14.90 6.64 -0.65
CA ALA A 12 15.04 6.73 -2.11
C ALA A 12 15.11 5.32 -2.74
N ALA A 13 15.96 4.44 -2.22
CA ALA A 13 16.07 3.07 -2.71
C ALA A 13 14.76 2.27 -2.55
N ASN A 14 14.07 2.41 -1.41
CA ASN A 14 12.76 1.79 -1.20
C ASN A 14 11.71 2.32 -2.19
N ARG A 15 11.73 3.63 -2.47
CA ARG A 15 10.82 4.26 -3.41
C ARG A 15 11.06 3.76 -4.84
N GLU A 16 12.31 3.73 -5.26
CA GLU A 16 12.70 3.20 -6.58
C GLU A 16 12.28 1.74 -6.75
N ALA A 17 12.53 0.89 -5.74
CA ALA A 17 12.11 -0.50 -5.74
C ALA A 17 10.59 -0.66 -5.84
N ARG A 18 9.81 0.11 -5.07
CA ARG A 18 8.33 0.05 -5.08
C ARG A 18 7.71 0.58 -6.38
N LEU A 19 8.36 1.54 -7.03
CA LEU A 19 7.94 2.00 -8.36
C LEU A 19 8.17 0.92 -9.42
N ALA A 20 9.27 0.16 -9.31
CA ALA A 20 9.61 -0.89 -10.28
C ALA A 20 8.85 -2.20 -10.05
N GLN A 21 8.63 -2.59 -8.79
CA GLN A 21 8.16 -3.93 -8.41
C GLN A 21 6.75 -3.93 -7.80
N GLY A 22 6.18 -2.76 -7.54
CA GLY A 22 4.95 -2.61 -6.76
C GLY A 22 5.21 -2.54 -5.25
N ILE A 23 4.15 -2.19 -4.51
CA ILE A 23 4.20 -2.05 -3.05
C ILE A 23 3.79 -3.39 -2.44
N PRO A 24 4.66 -4.07 -1.69
CA PRO A 24 4.26 -5.28 -0.98
C PRO A 24 3.27 -4.90 0.12
N LEU A 25 2.15 -5.61 0.15
CA LEU A 25 1.12 -5.46 1.16
C LEU A 25 0.72 -6.86 1.64
N ASP A 26 0.76 -7.08 2.96
CA ASP A 26 0.32 -8.35 3.50
C ASP A 26 -1.21 -8.50 3.46
N ALA A 27 -1.68 -9.73 3.54
CA ALA A 27 -3.10 -10.05 3.41
C ALA A 27 -3.96 -9.43 4.52
N GLY A 28 -3.43 -9.30 5.74
CA GLY A 28 -4.16 -8.69 6.87
C GLY A 28 -4.33 -7.19 6.67
N SER A 29 -3.26 -6.50 6.27
CA SER A 29 -3.31 -5.08 5.91
C SER A 29 -4.28 -4.81 4.75
N TRP A 30 -4.27 -5.65 3.71
CA TRP A 30 -5.20 -5.54 2.60
C TRP A 30 -6.67 -5.69 3.04
N GLN A 31 -6.96 -6.70 3.86
CA GLN A 31 -8.30 -6.94 4.38
C GLN A 31 -8.81 -5.75 5.22
N ALA A 32 -7.94 -5.16 6.05
CA ALA A 32 -8.29 -3.99 6.86
C ALA A 32 -8.61 -2.76 5.99
N ILE A 33 -7.86 -2.53 4.90
CA ILE A 33 -8.13 -1.46 3.94
C ILE A 33 -9.50 -1.69 3.27
N CYS A 34 -9.79 -2.90 2.82
CA CYS A 34 -11.08 -3.21 2.22
C CYS A 34 -12.24 -3.05 3.21
N ALA A 35 -12.06 -3.42 4.48
CA ALA A 35 -13.07 -3.21 5.52
C ALA A 35 -13.33 -1.70 5.74
N ALA A 36 -12.28 -0.90 5.91
CA ALA A 36 -12.42 0.55 6.08
C ALA A 36 -13.08 1.23 4.86
N ALA A 37 -12.78 0.76 3.65
CA ALA A 37 -13.40 1.27 2.43
C ALA A 37 -14.91 0.94 2.36
N ARG A 38 -15.32 -0.25 2.84
CA ARG A 38 -16.76 -0.60 2.97
C ARG A 38 -17.47 0.28 3.97
N ASP A 39 -16.84 0.57 5.10
CA ASP A 39 -17.41 1.40 6.16
C ASP A 39 -17.72 2.83 5.68
N VAL A 40 -16.96 3.34 4.71
CA VAL A 40 -17.21 4.65 4.08
C VAL A 40 -18.09 4.59 2.82
N GLY A 41 -18.66 3.43 2.50
CA GLY A 41 -19.66 3.24 1.44
C GLY A 41 -19.10 2.93 0.06
N LEU A 42 -17.85 2.46 -0.06
CA LEU A 42 -17.31 2.01 -1.35
C LEU A 42 -18.00 0.71 -1.80
N SER A 43 -18.57 0.70 -3.00
CA SER A 43 -19.26 -0.47 -3.59
C SER A 43 -18.32 -1.67 -3.77
N GLU A 44 -18.85 -2.89 -3.59
CA GLU A 44 -18.07 -4.14 -3.76
C GLU A 44 -17.40 -4.25 -5.14
N SER A 45 -18.06 -3.72 -6.18
CA SER A 45 -17.51 -3.67 -7.55
C SER A 45 -16.19 -2.91 -7.66
N HIS A 46 -15.86 -2.03 -6.70
CA HIS A 46 -14.54 -1.38 -6.67
C HIS A 46 -13.44 -2.32 -6.18
N PHE A 47 -13.74 -3.28 -5.29
CA PHE A 47 -12.74 -4.23 -4.82
C PHE A 47 -12.39 -5.26 -5.89
N ASP A 48 -13.35 -5.64 -6.74
CA ASP A 48 -13.12 -6.54 -7.87
C ASP A 48 -12.14 -5.95 -8.89
N LEU A 49 -12.12 -4.62 -9.04
CA LEU A 49 -11.16 -3.90 -9.88
C LEU A 49 -9.78 -3.82 -9.22
N CYS A 50 -9.72 -3.83 -7.89
CA CYS A 50 -8.49 -3.78 -7.12
C CYS A 50 -7.99 -5.19 -6.79
N ARG A 51 -7.64 -5.98 -7.81
CA ARG A 51 -7.02 -7.29 -7.58
C ARG A 51 -5.54 -7.11 -7.20
N PRO A 52 -5.05 -7.77 -6.13
CA PRO A 52 -3.62 -7.86 -5.86
C PRO A 52 -2.88 -8.41 -7.09
N LEU A 53 -1.79 -7.75 -7.48
CA LEU A 53 -0.88 -8.29 -8.47
C LEU A 53 -0.10 -9.42 -7.79
N ALA A 54 -0.32 -10.66 -8.24
CA ALA A 54 0.41 -11.84 -7.76
C ALA A 54 1.85 -11.84 -8.25
#